data_AF-A0A9Q9BEK7-F1
#
_entry.id   AF-A0A9Q9BEK7-F1
#
_cell.length_a   1.000
_cell.length_b   1.000
_cell.length_c   1.000
_cell.angle_alpha   90.00
_cell.angle_beta   90.00
_cell.angle_gamma   90.00
#
_symmetry.space_group_name_H-M   'P 1'
#
loop_
_entity.id
_entity.type
_entity.pdbx_description
1 polymer ?
#
loop_
_entity_poly.entity_id
_entity_poly.type
_entity_poly.pdbx_seq_one_letter_code
_entity_poly.pdbx_strand_id
1 'polypeptide(L)'
;MNNLKLSLLKKWELDSELSFVHGSVLLPDGTAIILTKGEKSDWGKFYLLVLSVDGIKKIPIEYAETSGRDYPVLFRYGASFGLIISAKEVRYYSGIHFSPEIIPIKNNSRLRGSIVPEKAQQRCFQNISDSKTIPVCFENEFYCGDARYFALLEFDAAAKSAEWKCFSTIDKKAFTHQDDRCVDAPKIDSIKISDKEIYAFTPGDSQTSVNKWGMNYYALASISEDGKVIKKLIESDDLKKDGKKGGINGYFTDSQYVIMTPLFKTDDWKGKQKVFSLNTREYSDITFPRGMSKHKLENISGEICLTSFYDRGLKEIALCNVNS
;
A
#
# COMPACT_ATOMS: atom_id res chain seq x y z
N MET A 1 12.22 18.42 16.82
CA MET A 1 11.86 17.25 16.00
C MET A 1 10.68 16.59 16.68
N ASN A 2 9.53 16.59 16.03
CA ASN A 2 8.38 15.84 16.52
C ASN A 2 8.73 14.35 16.48
N ASN A 3 8.43 13.63 17.55
CA ASN A 3 8.78 12.22 17.71
C ASN A 3 7.49 11.45 17.98
N LEU A 4 7.21 10.48 17.11
CA LEU A 4 6.00 9.67 17.20
C LEU A 4 6.30 8.50 18.14
N LYS A 5 5.88 8.62 19.40
CA LYS A 5 6.20 7.64 20.45
C LYS A 5 5.13 6.56 20.54
N LEU A 6 5.53 5.32 20.30
CA LEU A 6 4.64 4.18 20.34
C LEU A 6 4.61 3.53 21.73
N SER A 7 3.43 3.14 22.18
CA SER A 7 3.23 2.31 23.37
C SER A 7 2.51 1.02 23.01
N LEU A 8 3.07 -0.12 23.40
CA LEU A 8 2.50 -1.43 23.10
C LEU A 8 1.13 -1.61 23.78
N LEU A 9 0.13 -2.03 23.00
CA LEU A 9 -1.17 -2.45 23.50
C LEU A 9 -1.28 -3.97 23.56
N LYS A 10 -1.01 -4.62 22.43
CA LYS A 10 -1.11 -6.08 22.29
C LYS A 10 -0.09 -6.56 21.28
N LYS A 11 0.48 -7.73 21.54
CA LYS A 11 1.43 -8.40 20.66
C LYS A 11 0.97 -9.83 20.41
N TRP A 12 1.12 -10.27 19.17
CA TRP A 12 0.84 -11.62 18.74
C TRP A 12 2.11 -12.22 18.16
N GLU A 13 2.41 -13.45 18.56
CA GLU A 13 3.45 -14.27 17.96
C GLU A 13 2.82 -15.16 16.90
N LEU A 14 3.54 -15.35 15.80
CA LEU A 14 3.06 -16.02 14.61
C LEU A 14 4.02 -17.12 14.18
N ASP A 15 3.51 -18.04 13.38
CA ASP A 15 4.33 -19.04 12.71
C ASP A 15 5.18 -18.40 11.60
N SER A 16 6.45 -18.82 11.51
CA SER A 16 7.37 -18.46 10.42
C SER A 16 6.91 -18.85 9.02
N GLU A 17 5.85 -19.65 8.88
CA GLU A 17 5.34 -20.08 7.58
C GLU A 17 4.48 -19.02 6.88
N LEU A 18 4.39 -17.81 7.43
CA LEU A 18 3.74 -16.67 6.79
C LEU A 18 4.80 -15.69 6.28
N SER A 19 4.54 -15.09 5.12
CA SER A 19 5.39 -14.04 4.57
C SER A 19 5.07 -12.68 5.19
N PHE A 20 5.76 -11.64 4.74
CA PHE A 20 5.58 -10.27 5.24
C PHE A 20 4.16 -9.72 5.04
N VAL A 21 3.86 -8.58 5.67
CA VAL A 21 2.59 -7.87 5.53
C VAL A 21 2.48 -7.32 4.12
N HIS A 22 1.50 -7.83 3.37
CA HIS A 22 1.22 -7.44 1.99
C HIS A 22 0.28 -6.22 1.95
N GLY A 23 -0.67 -6.17 2.88
CA GLY A 23 -1.54 -5.02 3.11
C GLY A 23 -2.19 -5.14 4.48
N SER A 24 -2.63 -4.02 5.05
CA SER A 24 -3.26 -4.04 6.36
C SER A 24 -4.39 -3.02 6.46
N VAL A 25 -5.39 -3.35 7.25
CA VAL A 25 -6.53 -2.50 7.59
C VAL A 25 -6.73 -2.53 9.09
N LEU A 26 -6.88 -1.36 9.70
CA LEU A 26 -7.34 -1.23 11.09
C LEU A 26 -8.81 -0.82 11.11
N LEU A 27 -9.66 -1.67 11.70
CA LEU A 27 -11.08 -1.38 11.89
C LEU A 27 -11.28 -0.52 13.16
N PRO A 28 -12.39 0.26 13.23
CA PRO A 28 -12.66 1.14 14.37
C PRO A 28 -12.72 0.46 15.74
N ASP A 29 -13.05 -0.84 15.77
CA ASP A 29 -13.14 -1.65 16.99
C ASP A 29 -11.77 -2.15 17.49
N GLY A 30 -10.68 -1.78 16.82
CA GLY A 30 -9.32 -2.22 17.13
C GLY A 30 -8.93 -3.55 16.50
N THR A 31 -9.80 -4.15 15.68
CA THR A 31 -9.47 -5.35 14.91
C THR A 31 -8.51 -5.00 13.77
N ALA A 32 -7.41 -5.74 13.66
CA ALA A 32 -6.48 -5.62 12.53
C ALA A 32 -6.72 -6.75 11.52
N ILE A 33 -6.85 -6.39 10.25
CA ILE A 33 -6.94 -7.32 9.12
C ILE A 33 -5.65 -7.22 8.32
N ILE A 34 -4.98 -8.35 8.12
CA ILE A 34 -3.67 -8.39 7.47
C ILE A 34 -3.73 -9.35 6.31
N LEU A 35 -3.41 -8.85 5.13
CA LEU A 35 -3.15 -9.69 3.97
C LEU A 35 -1.70 -10.17 4.05
N THR A 36 -1.51 -11.48 3.93
CA THR A 36 -0.20 -12.12 3.86
C THR A 36 -0.25 -13.31 2.89
N LYS A 37 0.89 -13.98 2.67
CA LYS A 37 1.05 -15.13 1.81
C LYS A 37 1.71 -16.27 2.58
N GLY A 38 1.36 -17.51 2.27
CA GLY A 38 2.05 -18.69 2.80
C GLY A 38 3.47 -18.82 2.24
N GLU A 39 4.40 -19.24 3.09
CA GLU A 39 5.74 -19.68 2.71
C GLU A 39 5.85 -21.21 2.81
N LYS A 40 6.90 -21.77 2.22
CA LYS A 40 7.22 -23.22 2.25
C LYS A 40 6.08 -24.12 1.75
N SER A 41 5.34 -24.75 2.66
CA SER A 41 4.30 -25.75 2.43
C SER A 41 3.06 -25.17 1.74
N ASP A 42 2.79 -23.89 1.95
CA ASP A 42 1.66 -23.14 1.39
C ASP A 42 2.08 -22.07 0.38
N TRP A 43 3.24 -22.28 -0.27
CA TRP A 43 3.76 -21.35 -1.25
C TRP A 43 2.73 -21.04 -2.33
N GLY A 44 2.45 -19.75 -2.53
CA GLY A 44 1.44 -19.30 -3.50
C GLY A 44 0.15 -18.82 -2.86
N LYS A 45 -0.29 -19.40 -1.74
CA LYS A 45 -1.62 -19.12 -1.18
C LYS A 45 -1.65 -17.82 -0.38
N PHE A 46 -2.67 -17.01 -0.62
CA PHE A 46 -2.93 -15.80 0.18
C PHE A 46 -3.81 -16.11 1.39
N TYR A 47 -3.58 -15.36 2.47
CA TYR A 47 -4.31 -15.47 3.72
C TYR A 47 -4.71 -14.09 4.24
N LEU A 48 -5.90 -14.01 4.84
CA LEU A 48 -6.22 -12.96 5.79
C LEU A 48 -5.91 -13.44 7.20
N LEU A 49 -5.15 -12.65 7.96
CA LEU A 49 -5.07 -12.77 9.41
C LEU A 49 -6.01 -11.73 10.01
N VAL A 50 -6.97 -12.20 10.79
CA VAL A 50 -7.83 -11.35 11.62
C VAL A 50 -7.27 -11.39 13.04
N LEU A 51 -6.77 -10.27 13.51
CA LEU A 51 -6.24 -10.10 14.85
C LEU A 51 -7.23 -9.29 15.69
N SER A 52 -7.82 -9.92 16.70
CA SER A 52 -8.79 -9.29 17.59
C SER A 52 -8.46 -9.56 19.06
N VAL A 53 -9.34 -9.11 19.96
CA VAL A 53 -9.27 -9.45 21.38
C VAL A 53 -9.31 -10.97 21.61
N ASP A 54 -10.06 -11.70 20.80
CA ASP A 54 -10.28 -13.16 20.93
C ASP A 54 -9.09 -14.00 20.43
N GLY A 55 -8.15 -13.39 19.69
CA GLY A 55 -6.95 -14.07 19.21
C GLY A 55 -6.68 -13.82 17.73
N ILE A 56 -6.19 -14.86 17.05
CA ILE A 56 -5.79 -14.83 15.65
C ILE A 56 -6.65 -15.82 14.89
N LYS A 57 -7.35 -15.34 13.86
CA LYS A 57 -8.06 -16.20 12.90
C LYS A 57 -7.40 -16.08 11.53
N LYS A 58 -6.90 -17.20 11.01
CA LYS A 58 -6.33 -17.32 9.67
C LYS A 58 -7.42 -17.76 8.70
N ILE A 59 -7.64 -17.01 7.62
CA ILE A 59 -8.66 -17.29 6.60
C ILE A 59 -7.94 -17.47 5.24
N PRO A 60 -8.01 -18.65 4.60
CA PRO A 60 -7.48 -18.83 3.25
C PRO A 60 -8.26 -18.00 2.23
N ILE A 61 -7.56 -17.40 1.28
CA ILE A 61 -8.16 -16.71 0.14
C ILE A 61 -8.07 -17.65 -1.06
N GLU A 62 -9.18 -18.30 -1.39
CA GLU A 62 -9.24 -19.23 -2.51
C GLU A 62 -9.69 -18.52 -3.80
N TYR A 63 -8.83 -18.46 -4.81
CA TYR A 63 -9.19 -18.04 -6.15
C TYR A 63 -8.27 -18.68 -7.18
N ALA A 64 -8.75 -18.80 -8.42
CA ALA A 64 -7.90 -19.19 -9.54
C ALA A 64 -7.00 -18.00 -9.91
N GLU A 65 -5.76 -18.03 -9.46
CA GLU A 65 -4.77 -17.03 -9.85
C GLU A 65 -4.69 -16.95 -11.38
N THR A 66 -4.98 -15.77 -11.94
CA THR A 66 -4.83 -15.55 -13.39
C THR A 66 -3.37 -15.49 -13.80
N SER A 67 -2.49 -15.13 -12.86
CA SER A 67 -1.04 -15.22 -12.95
C SER A 67 -0.44 -15.21 -11.54
N GLY A 68 0.75 -15.78 -11.35
CA GLY A 68 1.48 -15.72 -10.06
C GLY A 68 1.95 -14.33 -9.63
N ARG A 69 1.47 -13.29 -10.32
CA ARG A 69 1.79 -11.88 -10.13
C ARG A 69 0.54 -11.02 -9.97
N ASP A 70 -0.65 -11.59 -9.92
CA ASP A 70 -1.89 -10.86 -9.71
C ASP A 70 -2.30 -10.96 -8.24
N TYR A 71 -1.99 -9.93 -7.47
CA TYR A 71 -2.16 -9.93 -6.02
C TYR A 71 -3.58 -9.52 -5.63
N PRO A 72 -4.20 -10.16 -4.63
CA PRO A 72 -5.42 -9.64 -4.05
C PRO A 72 -5.11 -8.32 -3.33
N VAL A 73 -6.07 -7.43 -3.30
CA VAL A 73 -5.89 -6.08 -2.75
C VAL A 73 -6.87 -5.86 -1.61
N LEU A 74 -6.34 -5.64 -0.40
CA LEU A 74 -7.13 -5.36 0.80
C LEU A 74 -7.45 -3.86 0.90
N PHE A 75 -8.70 -3.54 1.24
CA PHE A 75 -9.12 -2.16 1.52
C PHE A 75 -10.12 -2.11 2.68
N ARG A 76 -10.15 -0.95 3.36
CA ARG A 76 -11.14 -0.65 4.40
C ARG A 76 -12.38 0.00 3.78
N TYR A 77 -13.56 -0.32 4.33
CA TYR A 77 -14.82 0.33 3.95
C TYR A 77 -15.67 0.59 5.20
N GLY A 78 -15.54 1.77 5.78
CA GLY A 78 -16.18 2.11 7.06
C GLY A 78 -15.67 1.25 8.21
N ALA A 79 -16.56 0.48 8.84
CA ALA A 79 -16.26 -0.52 9.88
C ALA A 79 -16.04 -1.94 9.32
N SER A 80 -16.07 -2.08 8.00
CA SER A 80 -15.93 -3.34 7.26
C SER A 80 -14.65 -3.31 6.40
N PHE A 81 -14.40 -4.40 5.68
CA PHE A 81 -13.26 -4.48 4.75
C PHE A 81 -13.63 -5.30 3.51
N GLY A 82 -12.83 -5.16 2.46
CA GLY A 82 -13.00 -5.94 1.23
C GLY A 82 -11.68 -6.35 0.62
N LEU A 83 -11.75 -7.36 -0.25
CA LEU A 83 -10.66 -7.81 -1.09
C LEU A 83 -11.04 -7.65 -2.56
N ILE A 84 -10.17 -7.04 -3.36
CA ILE A 84 -10.32 -6.97 -4.80
C ILE A 84 -9.50 -8.11 -5.40
N ILE A 85 -10.17 -9.03 -6.10
CA ILE A 85 -9.58 -10.22 -6.70
C ILE A 85 -9.53 -10.06 -8.22
N SER A 86 -8.32 -10.10 -8.76
CA SER A 86 -8.03 -10.10 -10.19
C SER A 86 -8.73 -9.02 -11.00
N ALA A 87 -8.97 -7.84 -10.39
CA ALA A 87 -9.73 -6.72 -10.95
C ALA A 87 -11.14 -7.07 -11.48
N LYS A 88 -11.68 -8.22 -11.08
CA LYS A 88 -12.93 -8.79 -11.59
C LYS A 88 -14.02 -8.92 -10.55
N GLU A 89 -13.66 -9.08 -9.28
CA GLU A 89 -14.62 -9.18 -8.19
C GLU A 89 -14.11 -8.51 -6.92
N VAL A 90 -15.06 -8.01 -6.14
CA VAL A 90 -14.85 -7.62 -4.74
C VAL A 90 -15.44 -8.71 -3.86
N ARG A 91 -14.66 -9.20 -2.90
CA ARG A 91 -15.13 -10.01 -1.78
C ARG A 91 -15.27 -9.10 -0.57
N TYR A 92 -16.51 -8.71 -0.27
CA TYR A 92 -16.82 -7.76 0.78
C TYR A 92 -17.22 -8.47 2.07
N TYR A 93 -16.55 -8.13 3.17
CA TYR A 93 -16.80 -8.70 4.49
C TYR A 93 -17.47 -7.63 5.36
N SER A 94 -18.78 -7.77 5.58
CA SER A 94 -19.53 -6.90 6.49
C SER A 94 -19.03 -6.97 7.94
N GLY A 95 -18.36 -8.07 8.31
CA GLY A 95 -17.62 -8.25 9.56
C GLY A 95 -16.83 -9.56 9.59
N ILE A 96 -15.99 -9.75 10.61
CA ILE A 96 -15.01 -10.85 10.70
C ILE A 96 -15.62 -12.25 10.90
N HIS A 97 -16.90 -12.31 11.26
CA HIS A 97 -17.66 -13.54 11.48
C HIS A 97 -18.53 -13.94 10.29
N PHE A 98 -18.61 -13.12 9.25
CA PHE A 98 -19.45 -13.36 8.08
C PHE A 98 -18.63 -13.85 6.89
N SER A 99 -19.23 -14.70 6.07
CA SER A 99 -18.71 -15.02 4.74
C SER A 99 -18.77 -13.79 3.84
N PRO A 100 -17.83 -13.65 2.89
CA PRO A 100 -17.82 -12.48 2.02
C PRO A 100 -18.98 -12.52 1.02
N GLU A 101 -19.55 -11.35 0.75
CA GLU A 101 -20.38 -11.14 -0.43
C GLU A 101 -19.48 -10.98 -1.66
N ILE A 102 -19.76 -11.74 -2.72
CA ILE A 102 -19.02 -11.68 -3.98
C ILE A 102 -19.75 -10.72 -4.92
N ILE A 103 -19.09 -9.61 -5.26
CA ILE A 103 -19.63 -8.52 -6.08
C ILE A 103 -18.77 -8.42 -7.35
N PRO A 104 -19.31 -8.75 -8.54
CA PRO A 104 -18.59 -8.59 -9.80
C PRO A 104 -18.27 -7.11 -10.09
N ILE A 105 -17.09 -6.85 -10.65
CA ILE A 105 -16.66 -5.52 -11.04
C ILE A 105 -16.98 -5.30 -12.51
N LYS A 106 -17.75 -4.24 -12.79
CA LYS A 106 -17.99 -3.77 -14.15
C LYS A 106 -16.71 -3.13 -14.69
N ASN A 107 -16.26 -3.62 -15.85
CA ASN A 107 -15.04 -3.15 -16.49
C ASN A 107 -15.27 -2.56 -17.90
N ASN A 108 -16.53 -2.33 -18.29
CA ASN A 108 -16.84 -1.94 -19.67
C ASN A 108 -17.20 -0.45 -19.73
N SER A 109 -16.59 0.27 -20.67
CA SER A 109 -17.03 1.60 -21.08
C SER A 109 -17.77 1.53 -22.42
N ARG A 110 -18.90 2.23 -22.55
CA ARG A 110 -19.67 2.30 -23.81
C ARG A 110 -18.84 2.83 -25.00
N LEU A 111 -17.73 3.52 -24.74
CA LEU A 111 -16.89 4.18 -25.75
C LEU A 111 -15.50 3.56 -25.91
N ARG A 112 -14.99 2.82 -24.92
CA ARG A 112 -13.58 2.38 -24.84
C ARG A 112 -13.49 0.98 -24.21
N GLY A 113 -13.96 -0.05 -24.90
CA GLY A 113 -13.74 -1.46 -24.54
C GLY A 113 -13.70 -1.74 -23.02
N SER A 114 -12.70 -2.51 -22.59
CA SER A 114 -12.37 -2.72 -21.18
C SER A 114 -11.59 -1.51 -20.62
N ILE A 115 -12.01 -0.96 -19.47
CA ILE A 115 -11.38 0.18 -18.81
C ILE A 115 -10.01 -0.21 -18.25
N VAL A 116 -9.99 -1.23 -17.38
CA VAL A 116 -8.77 -1.91 -16.96
C VAL A 116 -8.43 -2.95 -18.03
N PRO A 117 -7.23 -2.90 -18.63
CA PRO A 117 -6.82 -3.89 -19.63
C PRO A 117 -6.89 -5.32 -19.07
N GLU A 118 -7.33 -6.29 -19.88
CA GLU A 118 -7.52 -7.68 -19.42
C GLU A 118 -6.25 -8.35 -18.91
N LYS A 119 -5.08 -7.89 -19.40
CA LYS A 119 -3.78 -8.40 -19.00
C LYS A 119 -3.19 -7.64 -17.80
N ALA A 120 -3.80 -6.53 -17.37
CA ALA A 120 -3.30 -5.76 -16.25
C ALA A 120 -3.31 -6.62 -14.98
N GLN A 121 -2.22 -6.55 -14.21
CA GLN A 121 -2.03 -7.36 -13.00
C GLN A 121 -2.06 -6.45 -11.79
N GLN A 122 -2.91 -6.78 -10.82
CA GLN A 122 -2.97 -6.04 -9.57
C GLN A 122 -1.68 -6.22 -8.80
N ARG A 123 -1.25 -5.13 -8.15
CA ARG A 123 -0.09 -5.15 -7.28
C ARG A 123 -0.47 -4.84 -5.84
N CYS A 124 0.28 -5.48 -4.95
CA CYS A 124 0.00 -5.43 -3.54
C CYS A 124 0.62 -4.18 -2.92
N PHE A 125 -0.24 -3.31 -2.41
CA PHE A 125 0.14 -2.12 -1.68
C PHE A 125 -0.91 -1.81 -0.61
N GLN A 126 -0.57 -0.86 0.25
CA GLN A 126 -1.53 -0.26 1.15
C GLN A 126 -2.41 0.71 0.38
N ASN A 127 -3.63 0.28 0.03
CA ASN A 127 -4.60 1.10 -0.67
C ASN A 127 -5.51 1.74 0.37
N ILE A 128 -5.42 3.05 0.48
CA ILE A 128 -6.16 3.81 1.50
C ILE A 128 -7.20 4.67 0.81
N SER A 129 -8.42 4.63 1.33
CA SER A 129 -9.49 5.53 0.93
C SER A 129 -10.44 5.82 2.08
N ASP A 130 -10.81 7.08 2.24
CA ASP A 130 -11.93 7.54 3.06
C ASP A 130 -13.22 7.73 2.24
N SER A 131 -13.21 7.31 0.98
CA SER A 131 -14.25 7.51 -0.03
C SER A 131 -14.87 6.18 -0.47
N LYS A 132 -15.98 6.25 -1.24
CA LYS A 132 -16.50 5.11 -2.01
C LYS A 132 -15.58 4.69 -3.16
N THR A 133 -14.63 5.54 -3.52
CA THR A 133 -13.65 5.27 -4.58
C THR A 133 -12.39 4.67 -3.96
N ILE A 134 -11.97 3.50 -4.43
CA ILE A 134 -10.78 2.80 -3.94
C ILE A 134 -9.70 2.87 -5.03
N PRO A 135 -8.53 3.46 -4.77
CA PRO A 135 -7.45 3.46 -5.73
C PRO A 135 -6.72 2.12 -5.72
N VAL A 136 -6.38 1.59 -6.90
CA VAL A 136 -5.69 0.30 -7.05
C VAL A 136 -4.58 0.43 -8.07
N CYS A 137 -3.39 -0.07 -7.75
CA CYS A 137 -2.23 -0.01 -8.61
C CYS A 137 -2.04 -1.29 -9.43
N PHE A 138 -1.54 -1.11 -10.64
CA PHE A 138 -1.41 -2.15 -11.65
C PHE A 138 -0.06 -2.12 -12.35
N GLU A 139 0.34 -3.30 -12.80
CA GLU A 139 1.21 -3.46 -13.95
C GLU A 139 0.40 -3.71 -15.20
N ASN A 140 0.89 -3.21 -16.33
CA ASN A 140 0.35 -3.50 -17.64
C ASN A 140 1.49 -3.45 -18.66
N GLU A 141 1.43 -4.35 -19.65
CA GLU A 141 2.41 -4.53 -20.74
C GLU A 141 3.81 -5.01 -20.32
N PHE A 142 4.42 -4.40 -19.29
CA PHE A 142 5.72 -4.76 -18.76
C PHE A 142 5.60 -5.29 -17.33
N TYR A 143 5.91 -6.57 -17.15
CA TYR A 143 5.62 -7.28 -15.89
C TYR A 143 6.87 -7.53 -15.03
N CYS A 144 7.41 -6.47 -14.42
CA CYS A 144 8.65 -6.51 -13.63
C CYS A 144 8.46 -6.45 -12.11
N GLY A 145 7.23 -6.36 -11.60
CA GLY A 145 6.97 -6.14 -10.17
C GLY A 145 6.85 -4.65 -9.77
N ASP A 146 6.95 -3.72 -10.72
CA ASP A 146 6.73 -2.30 -10.53
C ASP A 146 5.38 -1.82 -11.09
N ALA A 147 4.43 -1.48 -10.22
CA ALA A 147 3.20 -0.84 -10.65
C ALA A 147 3.48 0.55 -11.21
N ARG A 148 3.00 0.83 -12.42
CA ARG A 148 3.13 2.13 -13.11
C ARG A 148 1.80 2.71 -13.56
N TYR A 149 0.73 1.95 -13.34
CA TYR A 149 -0.64 2.32 -13.65
C TYR A 149 -1.46 2.30 -12.36
N PHE A 150 -2.52 3.10 -12.33
CA PHE A 150 -3.54 3.02 -11.30
C PHE A 150 -4.93 3.04 -11.93
N ALA A 151 -5.90 2.49 -11.22
CA ALA A 151 -7.31 2.54 -11.55
C ALA A 151 -8.11 2.97 -10.32
N LEU A 152 -9.27 3.55 -10.57
CA LEU A 152 -10.20 3.95 -9.51
C LEU A 152 -11.43 3.05 -9.55
N LEU A 153 -11.65 2.31 -8.46
CA LEU A 153 -12.82 1.45 -8.29
C LEU A 153 -13.90 2.22 -7.53
N GLU A 154 -15.05 2.48 -8.14
CA GLU A 154 -16.23 2.93 -7.42
C GLU A 154 -16.92 1.71 -6.79
N PHE A 155 -17.08 1.71 -5.46
CA PHE A 155 -17.66 0.61 -4.70
C PHE A 155 -18.79 1.09 -3.79
N ASP A 156 -19.94 0.42 -3.91
CA ASP A 156 -21.10 0.63 -3.04
C ASP A 156 -21.60 -0.72 -2.51
N ALA A 157 -21.37 -0.94 -1.22
CA ALA A 157 -21.78 -2.16 -0.54
C ALA A 157 -23.31 -2.32 -0.48
N ALA A 158 -24.06 -1.23 -0.29
CA ALA A 158 -25.51 -1.27 -0.16
C ALA A 158 -26.18 -1.57 -1.50
N ALA A 159 -25.69 -0.94 -2.58
CA ALA A 159 -26.15 -1.20 -3.94
C ALA A 159 -25.57 -2.48 -4.55
N LYS A 160 -24.62 -3.14 -3.85
CA LYS A 160 -23.87 -4.33 -4.31
C LYS A 160 -23.27 -4.09 -5.69
N SER A 161 -22.64 -2.94 -5.88
CA SER A 161 -22.09 -2.52 -7.15
C SER A 161 -20.61 -2.16 -7.04
N ALA A 162 -19.84 -2.59 -8.04
CA ALA A 162 -18.45 -2.23 -8.20
C ALA A 162 -18.18 -1.91 -9.68
N GLU A 163 -17.49 -0.81 -9.97
CA GLU A 163 -17.20 -0.38 -11.35
C GLU A 163 -15.87 0.38 -11.44
N TRP A 164 -15.05 0.01 -12.42
CA TRP A 164 -13.83 0.77 -12.74
C TRP A 164 -14.19 2.09 -13.43
N LYS A 165 -13.59 3.20 -12.98
CA LYS A 165 -13.88 4.55 -13.50
C LYS A 165 -12.83 5.03 -14.48
N CYS A 166 -11.57 4.75 -14.19
CA CYS A 166 -10.44 5.10 -15.04
C CYS A 166 -9.31 4.09 -14.89
N PHE A 167 -8.37 4.16 -15.84
CA PHE A 167 -7.09 3.48 -15.81
C PHE A 167 -6.06 4.46 -16.38
N SER A 168 -5.05 4.83 -15.60
CA SER A 168 -4.17 5.97 -15.91
C SER A 168 -2.78 5.80 -15.30
N THR A 169 -1.87 6.68 -15.66
CA THR A 169 -0.48 6.74 -15.18
C THR A 169 -0.17 8.14 -14.68
N ILE A 170 0.83 8.31 -13.81
CA ILE A 170 1.24 9.64 -13.35
C ILE A 170 2.01 10.35 -14.45
N ASP A 171 1.66 11.60 -14.75
CA ASP A 171 2.41 12.44 -15.69
C ASP A 171 3.79 12.79 -15.11
N LYS A 172 4.81 12.11 -15.61
CA LYS A 172 6.19 12.27 -15.13
C LYS A 172 6.81 13.62 -15.45
N LYS A 173 6.29 14.35 -16.45
CA LYS A 173 6.89 15.63 -16.88
C LYS A 173 6.80 16.71 -15.81
N ALA A 174 5.97 16.51 -14.78
CA ALA A 174 5.89 17.39 -13.64
C ALA A 174 7.07 17.26 -12.65
N PHE A 175 7.86 16.19 -12.73
CA PHE A 175 9.01 15.95 -11.87
C PHE A 175 10.31 16.46 -12.52
N THR A 176 11.11 17.13 -11.71
CA THR A 176 12.34 17.84 -12.10
C THR A 176 13.43 16.88 -12.54
N HIS A 177 13.50 15.71 -11.93
CA HIS A 177 14.59 14.73 -12.12
C HIS A 177 14.14 13.47 -12.88
N GLN A 178 13.04 13.57 -13.63
CA GLN A 178 12.56 12.52 -14.52
C GLN A 178 13.57 12.23 -15.65
N ASP A 179 13.60 10.98 -16.14
CA ASP A 179 14.48 10.59 -17.23
C ASP A 179 13.75 10.69 -18.57
N ASP A 180 14.03 11.75 -19.34
CA ASP A 180 13.45 11.99 -20.67
C ASP A 180 13.70 10.86 -21.67
N ARG A 181 14.73 10.03 -21.44
CA ARG A 181 15.05 8.89 -22.30
C ARG A 181 14.21 7.65 -22.01
N CYS A 182 13.62 7.58 -20.82
CA CYS A 182 12.71 6.51 -20.44
C CYS A 182 11.31 6.87 -20.95
N VAL A 183 10.58 5.91 -21.53
CA VAL A 183 9.18 6.14 -21.94
C VAL A 183 8.19 5.72 -20.87
N ASP A 184 8.66 4.99 -19.86
CA ASP A 184 7.81 4.45 -18.81
C ASP A 184 7.32 5.55 -17.88
N ALA A 185 6.07 5.40 -17.43
CA ALA A 185 5.52 6.21 -16.35
C ALA A 185 6.25 5.93 -15.02
N PRO A 186 6.21 6.85 -14.04
CA PRO A 186 6.85 6.64 -12.76
C PRO A 186 6.27 5.42 -12.05
N LYS A 187 7.10 4.71 -11.29
CA LYS A 187 6.62 3.65 -10.41
C LYS A 187 5.70 4.26 -9.35
N ILE A 188 4.67 3.53 -8.95
CA ILE A 188 3.76 3.87 -7.85
C ILE A 188 3.99 2.88 -6.73
N ASP A 189 4.51 3.35 -5.59
CA ASP A 189 4.74 2.52 -4.40
C ASP A 189 3.49 2.44 -3.52
N SER A 190 2.71 3.52 -3.47
CA SER A 190 1.42 3.54 -2.80
C SER A 190 0.55 4.69 -3.31
N ILE A 191 -0.76 4.54 -3.13
CA ILE A 191 -1.76 5.52 -3.53
C ILE A 191 -2.84 5.62 -2.46
N LYS A 192 -3.31 6.84 -2.20
CA LYS A 192 -4.34 7.14 -1.21
C LYS A 192 -5.37 8.10 -1.78
N ILE A 193 -6.62 7.90 -1.43
CA ILE A 193 -7.66 8.93 -1.52
C ILE A 193 -7.92 9.47 -0.12
N SER A 194 -7.85 10.79 0.02
CA SER A 194 -8.24 11.47 1.25
C SER A 194 -8.89 12.80 0.91
N ASP A 195 -10.01 13.13 1.52
CA ASP A 195 -10.71 14.40 1.31
C ASP A 195 -10.94 14.74 -0.19
N LYS A 196 -11.27 13.70 -0.99
CA LYS A 196 -11.44 13.77 -2.46
C LYS A 196 -10.17 14.08 -3.26
N GLU A 197 -9.01 14.19 -2.62
CA GLU A 197 -7.72 14.28 -3.30
C GLU A 197 -7.09 12.90 -3.45
N ILE A 198 -6.42 12.66 -4.58
CA ILE A 198 -5.65 11.45 -4.84
C ILE A 198 -4.18 11.79 -4.60
N TYR A 199 -3.54 11.07 -3.69
CA TYR A 199 -2.12 11.19 -3.39
C TYR A 199 -1.38 9.95 -3.87
N ALA A 200 -0.22 10.13 -4.48
CA ALA A 200 0.64 9.05 -4.90
C ALA A 200 2.06 9.28 -4.41
N PHE A 201 2.71 8.17 -4.01
CA PHE A 201 4.14 8.15 -3.76
C PHE A 201 4.85 7.41 -4.88
N THR A 202 5.87 8.03 -5.45
CA THR A 202 6.65 7.48 -6.56
C THR A 202 8.14 7.44 -6.24
N PRO A 203 8.80 6.28 -6.34
CA PRO A 203 10.26 6.15 -6.22
C PRO A 203 10.96 6.29 -7.58
N GLY A 204 10.55 7.28 -8.37
CA GLY A 204 11.16 7.59 -9.67
C GLY A 204 10.59 6.78 -10.84
N ASP A 205 11.15 7.02 -12.02
CA ASP A 205 10.66 6.47 -13.30
C ASP A 205 11.64 5.51 -13.98
N SER A 206 12.83 5.29 -13.42
CA SER A 206 13.82 4.36 -13.98
C SER A 206 13.24 2.96 -14.19
N GLN A 207 13.42 2.39 -15.38
CA GLN A 207 12.95 1.02 -15.65
C GLN A 207 13.75 -0.04 -14.89
N THR A 208 15.05 0.17 -14.70
CA THR A 208 15.97 -0.85 -14.15
C THR A 208 16.38 -0.59 -12.71
N SER A 209 16.25 0.66 -12.25
CA SER A 209 16.87 1.12 -11.00
C SER A 209 15.86 1.67 -9.98
N VAL A 210 14.55 1.58 -10.23
CA VAL A 210 13.53 1.84 -9.19
C VAL A 210 13.75 0.91 -8.00
N ASN A 211 13.66 1.47 -6.79
CA ASN A 211 13.91 0.79 -5.52
C ASN A 211 15.30 0.10 -5.42
N LYS A 212 16.28 0.57 -6.20
CA LYS A 212 17.64 0.04 -6.26
C LYS A 212 18.65 1.18 -6.38
N TRP A 213 19.93 0.84 -6.35
CA TRP A 213 20.97 1.83 -6.57
C TRP A 213 20.90 2.33 -8.01
N GLY A 214 20.96 3.64 -8.22
CA GLY A 214 20.75 4.28 -9.52
C GLY A 214 19.32 4.82 -9.73
N MET A 215 18.45 4.74 -8.73
CA MET A 215 17.18 5.47 -8.69
C MET A 215 17.45 6.98 -8.88
N ASN A 216 16.58 7.68 -9.61
CA ASN A 216 16.77 9.09 -9.95
C ASN A 216 16.16 10.07 -8.95
N TYR A 217 14.94 9.82 -8.47
CA TYR A 217 14.28 10.64 -7.47
C TYR A 217 13.24 9.83 -6.71
N TYR A 218 12.68 10.41 -5.66
CA TYR A 218 11.37 10.02 -5.13
C TYR A 218 10.51 11.28 -4.95
N ALA A 219 9.19 11.12 -5.04
CA ALA A 219 8.25 12.21 -4.85
C ALA A 219 6.94 11.75 -4.23
N LEU A 220 6.29 12.68 -3.53
CA LEU A 220 4.92 12.58 -3.05
C LEU A 220 4.14 13.72 -3.69
N ALA A 221 3.10 13.40 -4.45
CA ALA A 221 2.28 14.39 -5.13
C ALA A 221 0.79 14.09 -4.98
N SER A 222 -0.04 15.14 -5.06
CA SER A 222 -1.45 14.97 -5.38
C SER A 222 -1.64 15.00 -6.90
N ILE A 223 -2.53 14.14 -7.37
CA ILE A 223 -2.81 13.90 -8.79
C ILE A 223 -4.31 13.94 -9.06
N SER A 224 -4.70 14.19 -10.30
CA SER A 224 -6.07 13.99 -10.78
C SER A 224 -6.32 12.55 -11.23
N GLU A 225 -7.58 12.23 -11.55
CA GLU A 225 -8.00 10.89 -12.00
C GLU A 225 -7.34 10.45 -13.31
N ASP A 226 -6.91 11.39 -14.14
CA ASP A 226 -6.15 11.17 -15.38
C ASP A 226 -4.62 11.18 -15.15
N GLY A 227 -4.18 11.34 -13.90
CA GLY A 227 -2.79 11.24 -13.48
C GLY A 227 -1.95 12.51 -13.67
N LYS A 228 -2.57 13.64 -14.03
CA LYS A 228 -1.87 14.93 -14.02
C LYS A 228 -1.48 15.31 -12.59
N VAL A 229 -0.23 15.72 -12.39
CA VAL A 229 0.26 16.21 -11.10
C VAL A 229 -0.34 17.59 -10.82
N ILE A 230 -1.09 17.70 -9.73
CA ILE A 230 -1.72 18.94 -9.27
C ILE A 230 -0.76 19.70 -8.36
N LYS A 231 -0.12 18.98 -7.43
CA LYS A 231 0.79 19.57 -6.44
C LYS A 231 1.86 18.57 -6.00
N LYS A 232 3.10 19.02 -5.91
CA LYS A 232 4.21 18.27 -5.29
C LYS A 232 4.31 18.64 -3.81
N LEU A 233 4.22 17.65 -2.93
CA LEU A 233 4.40 17.83 -1.48
C LEU A 233 5.85 17.52 -1.08
N ILE A 234 6.45 16.52 -1.71
CA ILE A 234 7.84 16.12 -1.57
C ILE A 234 8.39 15.85 -2.96
N GLU A 235 9.60 16.31 -3.22
CA GLU A 235 10.44 15.85 -4.32
C GLU A 235 11.88 15.85 -3.80
N SER A 236 12.59 14.74 -3.98
CA SER A 236 14.01 14.66 -3.64
C SER A 236 14.86 15.43 -4.64
N ASP A 237 16.10 15.74 -4.27
CA ASP A 237 17.13 16.10 -5.24
C ASP A 237 17.43 14.94 -6.20
N ASP A 238 18.27 15.20 -7.22
CA ASP A 238 18.80 14.19 -8.12
C ASP A 238 19.69 13.19 -7.37
N LEU A 239 19.15 11.99 -7.13
CA LEU A 239 19.81 10.93 -6.39
C LEU A 239 21.01 10.33 -7.15
N LYS A 240 21.16 10.61 -8.44
CA LYS A 240 22.31 10.14 -9.24
C LYS A 240 23.53 11.05 -9.13
N LYS A 241 23.34 12.33 -8.76
CA LYS A 241 24.36 13.38 -8.88
C LYS A 241 25.62 13.14 -8.02
N ASP A 242 25.44 12.61 -6.82
CA ASP A 242 26.55 12.45 -5.85
C ASP A 242 27.14 11.03 -5.80
N GLY A 243 26.66 10.11 -6.65
CA GLY A 243 27.09 8.70 -6.67
C GLY A 243 26.78 7.89 -5.40
N LYS A 244 26.20 8.53 -4.37
CA LYS A 244 25.81 7.90 -3.11
C LYS A 244 24.60 6.99 -3.30
N LYS A 245 24.54 5.92 -2.52
CA LYS A 245 23.34 5.08 -2.42
C LYS A 245 22.30 5.83 -1.60
N GLY A 246 21.19 6.18 -2.24
CA GLY A 246 20.06 6.88 -1.61
C GLY A 246 18.73 6.45 -2.20
N GLY A 247 17.65 6.83 -1.53
CA GLY A 247 16.28 6.57 -1.98
C GLY A 247 15.36 6.12 -0.85
N ILE A 248 14.09 6.49 -0.98
CA ILE A 248 13.05 6.28 0.01
C ILE A 248 11.83 5.65 -0.69
N ASN A 249 11.24 4.63 -0.06
CA ASN A 249 9.90 4.15 -0.39
C ASN A 249 8.90 4.82 0.55
N GLY A 250 7.68 5.05 0.05
CA GLY A 250 6.62 5.70 0.80
C GLY A 250 5.34 4.87 0.76
N TYR A 251 4.77 4.62 1.94
CA TYR A 251 3.51 3.89 2.11
C TYR A 251 2.50 4.73 2.88
N PHE A 252 1.35 4.99 2.27
CA PHE A 252 0.25 5.67 2.94
C PHE A 252 -0.33 4.83 4.06
N THR A 253 -0.83 5.50 5.10
CA THR A 253 -1.56 4.89 6.21
C THR A 253 -3.04 5.29 6.18
N ASP A 254 -3.86 4.60 6.98
CA ASP A 254 -5.25 4.96 7.29
C ASP A 254 -5.38 6.29 8.08
N SER A 255 -4.33 7.12 8.10
CA SER A 255 -4.26 8.42 8.76
C SER A 255 -3.53 9.44 7.86
N GLN A 256 -3.27 10.64 8.37
CA GLN A 256 -2.51 11.68 7.65
C GLN A 256 -1.03 11.35 7.40
N TYR A 257 -0.53 10.23 7.92
CA TYR A 257 0.88 9.89 7.84
C TYR A 257 1.24 9.04 6.63
N VAL A 258 2.42 9.28 6.09
CA VAL A 258 3.10 8.43 5.11
C VAL A 258 4.33 7.84 5.77
N ILE A 259 4.43 6.51 5.78
CA ILE A 259 5.58 5.78 6.30
C ILE A 259 6.68 5.85 5.25
N MET A 260 7.80 6.47 5.61
CA MET A 260 8.94 6.69 4.75
C MET A 260 10.05 5.74 5.18
N THR A 261 10.43 4.83 4.29
CA THR A 261 11.42 3.78 4.56
C THR A 261 12.62 3.93 3.64
N PRO A 262 13.84 4.10 4.17
CA PRO A 262 15.03 4.17 3.33
C PRO A 262 15.36 2.82 2.70
N LEU A 263 15.82 2.86 1.44
CA LEU A 263 16.23 1.67 0.68
C LEU A 263 17.53 1.06 1.20
N PHE A 264 18.43 1.89 1.74
CA PHE A 264 19.78 1.49 2.12
C PHE A 264 20.04 1.79 3.59
N LYS A 265 20.64 0.85 4.32
CA LYS A 265 21.02 1.07 5.74
C LYS A 265 22.09 2.13 5.95
N THR A 266 22.82 2.47 4.88
CA THR A 266 23.87 3.49 4.88
C THR A 266 23.36 4.88 4.49
N ASP A 267 22.05 5.03 4.31
CA ASP A 267 21.44 6.33 4.07
C ASP A 267 21.54 7.22 5.32
N ASP A 268 21.16 8.49 5.18
CA ASP A 268 21.21 9.47 6.27
C ASP A 268 20.31 9.09 7.46
N TRP A 269 19.24 8.32 7.23
CA TRP A 269 18.34 7.80 8.27
C TRP A 269 18.82 6.46 8.85
N LYS A 270 19.97 5.94 8.38
CA LYS A 270 20.63 4.72 8.89
C LYS A 270 19.69 3.51 8.88
N GLY A 271 18.85 3.38 7.85
CA GLY A 271 17.89 2.30 7.73
C GLY A 271 16.63 2.43 8.59
N LYS A 272 16.41 3.56 9.29
CA LYS A 272 15.25 3.75 10.17
C LYS A 272 14.07 4.40 9.43
N GLN A 273 12.87 3.92 9.73
CA GLN A 273 11.63 4.53 9.25
C GLN A 273 11.39 5.88 9.90
N LYS A 274 10.82 6.80 9.12
CA LYS A 274 10.21 8.04 9.61
C LYS A 274 8.76 8.09 9.13
N VAL A 275 7.97 8.98 9.71
CA VAL A 275 6.66 9.35 9.16
C VAL A 275 6.70 10.77 8.62
N PHE A 276 6.02 11.00 7.51
CA PHE A 276 5.74 12.34 6.98
C PHE A 276 4.26 12.65 7.16
N SER A 277 3.93 13.81 7.71
CA SER A 277 2.54 14.26 7.88
C SER A 277 2.07 15.03 6.66
N LEU A 278 0.98 14.58 6.01
CA LEU A 278 0.35 15.31 4.90
C LEU A 278 -0.15 16.70 5.32
N ASN A 279 -0.58 16.84 6.57
CA ASN A 279 -1.15 18.07 7.11
C ASN A 279 -0.07 19.11 7.45
N THR A 280 0.91 18.73 8.27
CA THR A 280 1.94 19.66 8.75
C THR A 280 3.15 19.75 7.81
N ARG A 281 3.32 18.77 6.91
CA ARG A 281 4.48 18.61 6.02
C ARG A 281 5.80 18.43 6.76
N GLU A 282 5.73 17.87 7.96
CA GLU A 282 6.89 17.61 8.78
C GLU A 282 7.22 16.12 8.84
N TYR A 283 8.50 15.83 9.00
CA TYR A 283 9.00 14.50 9.31
C TYR A 283 9.04 14.30 10.82
N SER A 284 8.64 13.11 11.27
CA SER A 284 8.82 12.67 12.65
C SER A 284 9.58 11.35 12.71
N ASP A 285 10.51 11.26 13.66
CA ASP A 285 11.13 9.98 14.01
C ASP A 285 10.11 9.09 14.72
N ILE A 286 10.33 7.77 14.68
CA ILE A 286 9.46 6.79 15.34
C ILE A 286 10.22 6.21 16.54
N THR A 287 9.61 6.27 17.72
CA THR A 287 10.12 5.61 18.92
C THR A 287 9.29 4.36 19.22
N PHE A 288 9.84 3.20 18.89
CA PHE A 288 9.20 1.91 19.18
C PHE A 288 9.22 1.56 20.68
N PRO A 289 8.29 0.71 21.17
CA PRO A 289 8.34 0.19 22.52
C PRO A 289 9.62 -0.62 22.78
N ARG A 290 9.99 -0.77 24.06
CA ARG A 290 11.17 -1.55 24.44
C ARG A 290 11.06 -2.99 23.93
N GLY A 291 12.12 -3.49 23.31
CA GLY A 291 12.17 -4.84 22.72
C GLY A 291 11.66 -4.93 21.28
N MET A 292 11.08 -3.85 20.73
CA MET A 292 10.50 -3.84 19.38
C MET A 292 11.35 -3.06 18.37
N SER A 293 12.65 -2.87 18.62
CA SER A 293 13.53 -2.08 17.74
C SER A 293 13.73 -2.67 16.34
N LYS A 294 13.37 -3.94 16.14
CA LYS A 294 13.40 -4.62 14.84
C LYS A 294 12.05 -4.59 14.11
N HIS A 295 11.00 -4.08 14.77
CA HIS A 295 9.71 -3.96 14.12
C HIS A 295 9.74 -2.86 13.06
N LYS A 296 8.86 -2.99 12.09
CA LYS A 296 8.47 -1.95 11.15
C LYS A 296 7.07 -1.47 11.48
N LEU A 297 6.83 -0.20 11.25
CA LEU A 297 5.49 0.37 11.21
C LEU A 297 4.84 -0.04 9.89
N GLU A 298 3.61 -0.56 9.96
CA GLU A 298 2.83 -1.03 8.81
C GLU A 298 1.64 -0.11 8.51
N ASN A 299 0.96 0.39 9.55
CA ASN A 299 -0.20 1.27 9.37
C ASN A 299 -0.43 2.13 10.62
N ILE A 300 -1.10 3.26 10.44
CA ILE A 300 -1.60 4.14 11.50
C ILE A 300 -3.06 4.49 11.15
N SER A 301 -3.98 4.30 12.10
CA SER A 301 -5.36 4.74 11.99
C SER A 301 -5.78 5.43 13.31
N GLY A 302 -6.02 6.73 13.24
CA GLY A 302 -6.22 7.55 14.44
C GLY A 302 -5.02 7.46 15.39
N GLU A 303 -5.28 7.09 16.64
CA GLU A 303 -4.26 6.93 17.68
C GLU A 303 -3.67 5.52 17.74
N ILE A 304 -4.13 4.59 16.90
CA ILE A 304 -3.68 3.20 16.90
C ILE A 304 -2.77 2.96 15.69
N CYS A 305 -1.72 2.17 15.87
CA CYS A 305 -0.86 1.73 14.79
C CYS A 305 -0.56 0.24 14.83
N LEU A 306 -0.28 -0.31 13.66
CA LEU A 306 0.13 -1.68 13.46
C LEU A 306 1.62 -1.73 13.17
N THR A 307 2.32 -2.65 13.83
CA THR A 307 3.75 -2.91 13.57
C THR A 307 3.97 -4.40 13.35
N SER A 308 5.00 -4.76 12.59
CA SER A 308 5.35 -6.16 12.34
C SER A 308 6.85 -6.41 12.49
N PHE A 309 7.22 -7.65 12.83
CA PHE A 309 8.59 -8.13 12.78
C PHE A 309 8.68 -9.33 11.86
N TYR A 310 9.49 -9.20 10.82
CA TYR A 310 9.80 -10.24 9.86
C TYR A 310 11.25 -10.68 10.00
N ASP A 311 11.46 -11.99 10.12
CA ASP A 311 12.77 -12.64 10.10
C ASP A 311 12.64 -14.04 9.49
N ARG A 312 12.86 -14.12 8.17
CA ARG A 312 12.65 -15.33 7.35
C ARG A 312 11.27 -15.95 7.61
N GLY A 313 10.26 -15.09 7.57
CA GLY A 313 8.89 -15.35 7.99
C GLY A 313 8.38 -14.23 8.92
N LEU A 314 7.08 -13.99 8.91
CA LEU A 314 6.41 -13.03 9.78
C LEU A 314 6.31 -13.62 11.19
N LYS A 315 7.06 -13.05 12.13
CA LYS A 315 7.23 -13.60 13.48
C LYS A 315 6.31 -12.96 14.49
N GLU A 316 6.18 -11.64 14.43
CA GLU A 316 5.38 -10.90 15.40
C GLU A 316 4.57 -9.82 14.69
N ILE A 317 3.37 -9.58 15.21
CA ILE A 317 2.56 -8.42 14.88
C ILE A 317 2.14 -7.77 16.20
N ALA A 318 2.13 -6.44 16.24
CA ALA A 318 1.75 -5.71 17.43
C ALA A 318 0.86 -4.52 17.11
N LEU A 319 -0.15 -4.37 17.96
CA LEU A 319 -0.98 -3.18 18.06
C LEU A 319 -0.34 -2.25 19.09
N CYS A 320 -0.16 -0.99 18.71
CA CYS A 320 0.38 0.04 19.59
C CYS A 320 -0.51 1.29 19.54
N ASN A 321 -0.44 2.11 20.58
CA ASN A 321 -0.92 3.48 20.54
C ASN A 321 0.19 4.44 20.11
N VAL A 322 -0.20 5.49 19.42
CA VAL A 322 0.59 6.66 19.09
C VAL A 322 0.37 7.69 20.19
N ASN A 323 1.41 7.99 20.96
CA ASN A 323 1.39 9.09 21.91
C ASN A 323 2.08 10.29 21.25
N SER A 324 1.32 11.36 21.05
CA SER A 324 1.82 12.67 20.62
C SER A 324 2.35 13.50 21.80
#